data_AF-A0A6I7NNC7-F1
#
_entry.id   AF-A0A6I7NNC7-F1
#
_cell.length_a   1.000
_cell.length_b   1.000
_cell.length_c   1.000
_cell.angle_alpha   90.00
_cell.angle_beta   90.00
_cell.angle_gamma   90.00
#
_symmetry.space_group_name_H-M   'P 1'
#
loop_
_entity.id
_entity.type
_entity.pdbx_description
1 polymer ?
#
loop_
_entity_poly.entity_id
_entity_poly.type
_entity_poly.pdbx_seq_one_letter_code
_entity_poly.pdbx_strand_id
1 'polypeptide(L)'
;MKIRVTRLLIILILSGLLLGAFYLMLHRRHSVVTFTDQGLEAAVRDALNNQEDPLRRFEVEQLTRLDARNRGITHLEGIEALRYVRVLDFEDNFITDVSPLATLRHLEELSLRNNEITSLEAIGFAALHDVPLRHLNLRHNVLRPNPDNLSFQFRLEDLTLLESLTSLETLELRDNHIVDISPLQGLTNLRRLDLSKNPLDHLIAAETLRMLSRLEYLNLRETALRTLAFLDDLQALTYLNLHSNTEINDVSPLRNLVNLETLIMQHVPVGEQIDQLEPLTRLQRLNLRNTGITSVDVLAQLMAAGALQDDPASNKLAEIDIRDNPIPLTTQDDQSGYALLDAYWSAITYRRPHHLPQPLTQTLFINEIMSSNGQVFPDEDGDFEDWIELFNPHDQAMDLSGFFLSDDPDDPLKWQFPNGITLAAHSHLVVYASGKDRRNPDAWLHTNFSISQSGQSIVLTHADRVTRIDQTLPVFIPRNMSYGRWPDGSSTWAYFEGVHLTPGATNNAAQTFDPPDWM
;
A
#
# COMPACT_ATOMS: atom_id res chain seq x y z
N MET A 1 26.14 -79.05 38.25
CA MET A 1 24.88 -79.31 37.50
C MET A 1 23.85 -78.18 37.68
N LYS A 2 23.47 -77.82 38.92
CA LYS A 2 22.49 -76.74 39.20
C LYS A 2 22.78 -75.40 38.51
N ILE A 3 24.02 -74.89 38.56
CA ILE A 3 24.40 -73.60 37.95
C ILE A 3 24.23 -73.59 36.42
N ARG A 4 24.49 -74.71 35.73
CA ARG A 4 24.29 -74.82 34.27
C ARG A 4 22.81 -74.83 33.90
N VAL A 5 21.98 -75.50 34.69
CA VAL A 5 20.53 -75.54 34.50
C VAL A 5 19.91 -74.15 34.74
N THR A 6 20.33 -73.45 35.80
CA THR A 6 19.85 -72.09 36.08
C THR A 6 20.25 -71.10 34.98
N ARG A 7 21.47 -71.17 34.44
CA ARG A 7 21.88 -70.33 33.30
C ARG A 7 21.11 -70.63 32.02
N LEU A 8 20.85 -71.91 31.72
CA LEU A 8 20.08 -72.31 30.55
C LEU A 8 18.62 -71.82 30.65
N LEU A 9 18.03 -71.90 31.85
CA LEU A 9 16.68 -71.41 32.13
C LEU A 9 16.57 -69.89 31.95
N ILE A 10 17.55 -69.13 32.45
CA ILE A 10 17.61 -67.66 32.26
C ILE A 10 17.75 -67.30 30.77
N ILE A 11 18.59 -68.01 30.02
CA ILE A 11 18.74 -67.76 28.57
C ILE A 11 17.44 -68.08 27.82
N LEU A 12 16.74 -69.15 28.18
CA LEU A 12 15.43 -69.50 27.58
C LEU A 12 14.35 -68.46 27.91
N ILE A 13 14.32 -67.94 29.14
CA ILE A 13 13.40 -66.86 29.53
C ILE A 13 13.72 -65.57 28.77
N LEU A 14 14.99 -65.16 28.72
CA LEU A 14 15.41 -63.97 28.00
C LEU A 14 15.15 -64.06 26.50
N SER A 15 15.45 -65.21 25.87
CA SER A 15 15.17 -65.43 24.45
C SER A 15 13.67 -65.50 24.15
N GLY A 16 12.86 -66.11 25.03
CA GLY A 16 11.40 -66.08 24.92
C GLY A 16 10.82 -64.67 25.05
N LEU A 17 11.33 -63.86 25.98
CA LEU A 17 10.97 -62.44 26.12
C LEU A 17 11.38 -61.63 24.88
N LEU A 18 12.57 -61.89 24.32
CA LEU A 18 13.08 -61.20 23.14
C LEU A 18 12.28 -61.57 21.87
N LEU A 19 11.94 -62.85 21.71
CA LEU A 19 11.09 -63.34 20.62
C LEU A 19 9.65 -62.80 20.74
N GLY A 20 9.11 -62.76 21.96
CA GLY A 20 7.80 -62.17 22.25
C GLY A 20 7.79 -60.66 21.98
N ALA A 21 8.83 -59.94 22.37
CA ALA A 21 8.99 -58.51 22.07
C ALA A 21 9.12 -58.27 20.55
N PHE A 22 9.87 -59.10 19.84
CA PHE A 22 10.02 -59.03 18.39
C PHE A 22 8.71 -59.32 17.65
N TYR A 23 7.95 -60.33 18.08
CA TYR A 23 6.63 -60.64 17.54
C TYR A 23 5.64 -59.48 17.77
N LEU A 24 5.59 -58.94 19.00
CA LEU A 24 4.77 -57.77 19.31
C LEU A 24 5.17 -56.53 18.51
N MET A 25 6.47 -56.34 18.26
CA MET A 25 7.00 -55.26 17.42
C MET A 25 6.52 -55.40 15.97
N LEU A 26 6.67 -56.58 15.37
CA LEU A 26 6.19 -56.85 14.00
C LEU A 26 4.66 -56.70 13.88
N HIS A 27 3.92 -57.23 14.86
CA HIS A 27 2.47 -57.14 14.83
C HIS A 27 1.97 -55.70 14.97
N ARG A 28 2.57 -54.90 15.86
CA ARG A 28 2.29 -53.46 15.96
C ARG A 28 2.68 -52.71 14.69
N ARG A 29 3.81 -53.05 14.08
CA ARG A 29 4.29 -52.41 12.85
C ARG A 29 3.27 -52.52 11.71
N HIS A 30 2.59 -53.66 11.60
CA HIS A 30 1.57 -53.92 10.57
C HIS A 30 0.13 -53.66 11.03
N SER A 31 -0.08 -53.07 12.21
CA SER A 31 -1.44 -52.77 12.65
C SER A 31 -2.06 -51.71 11.75
N VAL A 32 -3.37 -51.84 11.50
CA VAL A 32 -4.15 -50.82 10.79
C VAL A 32 -4.26 -49.61 11.71
N VAL A 33 -4.08 -48.42 11.15
CA VAL A 33 -4.38 -47.15 11.79
C VAL A 33 -5.71 -46.66 11.25
N THR A 34 -6.57 -46.21 12.14
CA THR A 34 -7.91 -45.69 11.83
C THR A 34 -7.97 -44.23 12.21
N PHE A 35 -8.60 -43.43 11.37
CA PHE A 35 -8.90 -42.02 11.64
C PHE A 35 -10.42 -41.88 11.75
N THR A 36 -10.89 -41.15 12.74
CA THR A 36 -12.34 -40.96 12.99
C THR A 36 -12.95 -39.97 12.00
N ASP A 37 -12.17 -38.98 11.58
CA ASP A 37 -12.53 -37.97 10.60
C ASP A 37 -12.10 -38.39 9.19
N GLN A 38 -13.07 -38.41 8.26
CA GLN A 38 -12.83 -38.83 6.87
C GLN A 38 -11.95 -37.84 6.10
N GLY A 39 -12.02 -36.55 6.41
CA GLY A 39 -11.17 -35.53 5.81
C GLY A 39 -9.71 -35.73 6.22
N LEU A 40 -9.47 -36.08 7.49
CA LEU A 40 -8.14 -36.41 8.00
C LEU A 40 -7.62 -37.71 7.38
N GLU A 41 -8.44 -38.77 7.33
CA GLU A 41 -8.05 -40.02 6.67
C GLU A 41 -7.65 -39.78 5.22
N ALA A 42 -8.47 -39.04 4.47
CA ALA A 42 -8.20 -38.69 3.08
C ALA A 42 -6.86 -37.92 2.94
N ALA A 43 -6.54 -37.02 3.88
CA ALA A 43 -5.27 -36.29 3.85
C ALA A 43 -4.08 -37.23 3.98
N VAL A 44 -4.16 -38.19 4.90
CA VAL A 44 -3.10 -39.18 5.12
C VAL A 44 -2.97 -40.11 3.91
N ARG A 45 -4.10 -40.53 3.32
CA ARG A 45 -4.13 -41.33 2.09
C ARG A 45 -3.46 -40.63 0.92
N ASP A 46 -3.78 -39.35 0.71
CA ASP A 46 -3.16 -38.56 -0.36
C ASP A 46 -1.66 -38.38 -0.13
N ALA A 47 -1.25 -38.09 1.11
CA ALA A 47 0.16 -37.93 1.47
C ALA A 47 0.99 -39.21 1.25
N LEU A 48 0.36 -40.39 1.41
CA LEU A 48 0.99 -41.69 1.16
C LEU A 48 0.80 -42.22 -0.27
N ASN A 49 0.02 -41.51 -1.10
CA ASN A 49 -0.43 -41.99 -2.41
C ASN A 49 -1.09 -43.39 -2.32
N ASN A 50 -1.95 -43.58 -1.30
CA ASN A 50 -2.62 -44.85 -1.01
C ASN A 50 -4.13 -44.67 -0.81
N GLN A 51 -4.91 -44.98 -1.85
CA GLN A 51 -6.36 -44.75 -1.89
C GLN A 51 -7.21 -45.94 -1.44
N GLU A 52 -6.69 -47.17 -1.53
CA GLU A 52 -7.51 -48.37 -1.33
C GLU A 52 -6.97 -49.29 -0.21
N ASP A 53 -5.65 -49.36 -0.04
CA ASP A 53 -5.08 -50.30 0.92
C ASP A 53 -5.28 -49.80 2.37
N PRO A 54 -5.38 -50.73 3.35
CA PRO A 54 -5.44 -50.35 4.76
C PRO A 54 -4.17 -49.60 5.17
N LEU A 55 -4.33 -48.41 5.77
CA LEU A 55 -3.23 -47.59 6.27
C LEU A 55 -2.49 -48.33 7.40
N ARG A 56 -1.24 -48.75 7.15
CA ARG A 56 -0.44 -49.46 8.15
C ARG A 56 0.36 -48.48 8.97
N ARG A 57 0.54 -48.81 10.26
CA ARG A 57 1.31 -48.00 11.21
C ARG A 57 2.70 -47.61 10.68
N PHE A 58 3.43 -48.56 10.08
CA PHE A 58 4.77 -48.29 9.57
C PHE A 58 4.82 -47.32 8.38
N GLU A 59 3.72 -47.12 7.67
CA GLU A 59 3.62 -46.21 6.52
C GLU A 59 3.32 -44.80 7.04
N VAL A 60 2.27 -44.69 7.87
CA VAL A 60 1.82 -43.39 8.42
C VAL A 60 2.87 -42.77 9.34
N GLU A 61 3.61 -43.59 10.11
CA GLU A 61 4.66 -43.08 11.01
C GLU A 61 5.77 -42.35 10.24
N GLN A 62 6.04 -42.69 8.97
CA GLN A 62 7.10 -42.07 8.16
C GLN A 62 6.77 -40.67 7.65
N LEU A 63 5.51 -40.24 7.74
CA LEU A 63 5.10 -38.92 7.28
C LEU A 63 5.80 -37.83 8.12
N THR A 64 6.55 -36.96 7.45
CA THR A 64 7.18 -35.80 8.07
C THR A 64 6.37 -34.52 7.87
N ARG A 65 5.42 -34.52 6.94
CA ARG A 65 4.52 -33.40 6.65
C ARG A 65 3.14 -33.94 6.27
N LEU A 66 2.09 -33.24 6.70
CA LEU A 66 0.72 -33.46 6.25
C LEU A 66 0.10 -32.12 5.84
N ASP A 67 -0.37 -32.05 4.59
CA ASP A 67 -1.22 -30.97 4.09
C ASP A 67 -2.68 -31.45 4.10
N ALA A 68 -3.47 -30.90 5.01
CA ALA A 68 -4.85 -31.30 5.27
C ALA A 68 -5.79 -30.09 5.15
N ARG A 69 -5.43 -29.11 4.32
CA ARG A 69 -6.19 -27.87 4.17
C ARG A 69 -7.53 -28.08 3.49
N ASN A 70 -8.56 -27.35 3.94
CA ASN A 70 -9.88 -27.32 3.31
C ASN A 70 -10.49 -28.73 3.11
N ARG A 71 -10.50 -29.53 4.18
CA ARG A 71 -11.02 -30.91 4.16
C ARG A 71 -12.22 -31.13 5.07
N GLY A 72 -12.74 -30.06 5.67
CA GLY A 72 -13.87 -30.14 6.60
C GLY A 72 -13.56 -30.91 7.88
N ILE A 73 -12.28 -30.97 8.27
CA ILE A 73 -11.81 -31.72 9.43
C ILE A 73 -12.35 -31.08 10.70
N THR A 74 -12.91 -31.91 11.57
CA THR A 74 -13.45 -31.52 12.87
C THR A 74 -12.71 -32.18 14.03
N HIS A 75 -12.32 -33.45 13.84
CA HIS A 75 -11.66 -34.25 14.87
C HIS A 75 -10.31 -34.77 14.38
N LEU A 76 -9.39 -34.95 15.32
CA LEU A 76 -8.00 -35.34 15.04
C LEU A 76 -7.63 -36.74 15.53
N GLU A 77 -8.57 -37.56 16.02
CA GLU A 77 -8.20 -38.88 16.53
C GLU A 77 -7.62 -39.78 15.42
N GLY A 78 -6.53 -40.47 15.77
CA GLY A 78 -5.71 -41.26 14.85
C GLY A 78 -4.42 -40.55 14.44
N ILE A 79 -4.35 -39.22 14.56
CA ILE A 79 -3.16 -38.44 14.20
C ILE A 79 -1.94 -38.75 15.07
N GLU A 80 -2.14 -39.30 16.27
CA GLU A 80 -1.08 -39.76 17.18
C GLU A 80 -0.18 -40.82 16.53
N ALA A 81 -0.65 -41.47 15.46
CA ALA A 81 0.14 -42.39 14.67
C ALA A 81 1.20 -41.71 13.80
N LEU A 82 1.11 -40.41 13.52
CA LEU A 82 2.07 -39.65 12.69
C LEU A 82 3.31 -39.25 13.49
N ARG A 83 3.97 -40.23 14.10
CA ARG A 83 4.98 -40.01 15.16
C ARG A 83 6.16 -39.12 14.75
N TYR A 84 6.56 -39.12 13.48
CA TYR A 84 7.69 -38.33 12.97
C TYR A 84 7.26 -37.07 12.20
N VAL A 85 5.99 -36.69 12.28
CA VAL A 85 5.50 -35.49 11.62
C VAL A 85 6.11 -34.23 12.25
N ARG A 86 6.56 -33.33 11.37
CA ARG A 86 7.17 -32.05 11.73
C ARG A 86 6.29 -30.88 11.36
N VAL A 87 5.49 -31.02 10.30
CA VAL A 87 4.63 -29.96 9.78
C VAL A 87 3.22 -30.47 9.58
N LEU A 88 2.26 -29.81 10.22
CA LEU A 88 0.83 -30.05 10.07
C LEU A 88 0.15 -28.77 9.59
N ASP A 89 -0.49 -28.84 8.43
CA ASP A 89 -1.26 -27.74 7.87
C ASP A 89 -2.75 -28.09 7.85
N PHE A 90 -3.50 -27.48 8.77
CA PHE A 90 -4.94 -27.64 8.91
C PHE A 90 -5.71 -26.36 8.55
N GLU A 91 -5.13 -25.47 7.74
CA GLU A 91 -5.83 -24.26 7.30
C GLU A 91 -7.21 -24.58 6.69
N ASP A 92 -8.20 -23.71 6.96
CA ASP A 92 -9.56 -23.82 6.43
C ASP A 92 -10.30 -25.11 6.84
N ASN A 93 -10.29 -25.46 8.12
CA ASN A 93 -11.07 -26.57 8.67
C ASN A 93 -11.98 -26.08 9.82
N PHE A 94 -12.46 -27.00 10.66
CA PHE A 94 -13.37 -26.73 11.78
C PHE A 94 -12.91 -27.50 13.03
N ILE A 95 -11.60 -27.53 13.29
CA ILE A 95 -11.02 -28.35 14.37
C ILE A 95 -11.54 -27.89 15.73
N THR A 96 -12.10 -28.83 16.49
CA THR A 96 -12.66 -28.56 17.82
C THR A 96 -11.81 -29.08 18.97
N ASP A 97 -10.83 -29.95 18.71
CA ASP A 97 -9.91 -30.48 19.73
C ASP A 97 -8.52 -30.77 19.14
N VAL A 98 -7.49 -30.16 19.71
CA VAL A 98 -6.08 -30.37 19.34
C VAL A 98 -5.33 -31.30 20.31
N SER A 99 -5.99 -31.78 21.36
CA SER A 99 -5.37 -32.67 22.35
C SER A 99 -4.70 -33.93 21.76
N PRO A 100 -5.19 -34.53 20.64
CA PRO A 100 -4.48 -35.65 20.00
C PRO A 100 -3.04 -35.30 19.56
N LEU A 101 -2.72 -34.03 19.31
CA LEU A 101 -1.38 -33.62 18.89
C LEU A 101 -0.33 -33.69 20.02
N ALA A 102 -0.74 -33.83 21.28
CA ALA A 102 0.14 -33.75 22.46
C ALA A 102 1.31 -34.75 22.48
N THR A 103 1.18 -35.85 21.74
CA THR A 103 2.21 -36.90 21.67
C THR A 103 3.24 -36.70 20.55
N LEU A 104 3.02 -35.72 19.66
CA LEU A 104 3.83 -35.49 18.47
C LEU A 104 5.11 -34.70 18.81
N ARG A 105 6.10 -35.38 19.39
CA ARG A 105 7.34 -34.77 19.90
C ARG A 105 8.29 -34.22 18.82
N HIS A 106 7.97 -34.44 17.55
CA HIS A 106 8.73 -33.89 16.41
C HIS A 106 7.99 -32.76 15.71
N LEU A 107 6.77 -32.42 16.14
CA LEU A 107 5.96 -31.36 15.54
C LEU A 107 6.60 -29.99 15.84
N GLU A 108 6.98 -29.30 14.78
CA GLU A 108 7.65 -28.00 14.83
C GLU A 108 6.79 -26.89 14.23
N GLU A 109 5.91 -27.23 13.29
CA GLU A 109 5.06 -26.27 12.59
C GLU A 109 3.60 -26.73 12.61
N LEU A 110 2.72 -25.87 13.11
CA LEU A 110 1.29 -26.10 13.18
C LEU A 110 0.53 -24.89 12.63
N SER A 111 -0.25 -25.12 11.57
CA SER A 111 -1.21 -24.14 11.05
C SER A 111 -2.63 -24.54 11.43
N LEU A 112 -3.29 -23.68 12.20
CA LEU A 112 -4.71 -23.73 12.57
C LEU A 112 -5.43 -22.47 12.08
N ARG A 113 -4.93 -21.88 10.99
CA ARG A 113 -5.54 -20.71 10.37
C ARG A 113 -6.98 -21.01 9.96
N ASN A 114 -7.89 -20.06 10.19
CA ASN A 114 -9.29 -20.16 9.75
C ASN A 114 -10.00 -21.46 10.18
N ASN A 115 -9.92 -21.79 11.46
CA ASN A 115 -10.58 -22.95 12.08
C ASN A 115 -11.72 -22.57 13.04
N GLU A 116 -12.16 -21.31 13.02
CA GLU A 116 -13.19 -20.78 13.93
C GLU A 116 -12.83 -20.90 15.42
N ILE A 117 -11.54 -20.93 15.74
CA ILE A 117 -11.04 -21.08 17.12
C ILE A 117 -11.21 -19.76 17.86
N THR A 118 -12.25 -19.61 18.68
CA THR A 118 -12.44 -18.38 19.49
C THR A 118 -11.87 -18.51 20.90
N SER A 119 -11.41 -19.69 21.31
CA SER A 119 -10.77 -19.94 22.59
C SER A 119 -9.79 -21.11 22.46
N LEU A 120 -8.55 -20.90 22.88
CA LEU A 120 -7.54 -21.96 22.94
C LEU A 120 -7.87 -23.01 24.02
N GLU A 121 -8.51 -22.59 25.11
CA GLU A 121 -8.97 -23.52 26.15
C GLU A 121 -10.02 -24.48 25.60
N ALA A 122 -10.99 -23.97 24.84
CA ALA A 122 -12.09 -24.76 24.29
C ALA A 122 -11.63 -25.89 23.36
N ILE A 123 -10.50 -25.70 22.67
CA ILE A 123 -9.92 -26.72 21.78
C ILE A 123 -8.88 -27.61 22.46
N GLY A 124 -8.74 -27.56 23.79
CA GLY A 124 -7.78 -28.40 24.51
C GLY A 124 -6.32 -28.03 24.27
N PHE A 125 -6.02 -26.78 23.89
CA PHE A 125 -4.68 -26.35 23.49
C PHE A 125 -3.61 -26.49 24.60
N ALA A 126 -4.03 -26.50 25.87
CA ALA A 126 -3.13 -26.75 27.02
C ALA A 126 -2.37 -28.09 26.91
N ALA A 127 -2.90 -29.06 26.17
CA ALA A 127 -2.24 -30.33 25.90
C ALA A 127 -0.93 -30.17 25.10
N LEU A 128 -0.75 -29.05 24.41
CA LEU A 128 0.42 -28.80 23.55
C LEU A 128 1.63 -28.17 24.27
N HIS A 129 1.56 -27.95 25.59
CA HIS A 129 2.61 -27.26 26.34
C HIS A 129 4.02 -27.88 26.19
N ASP A 130 4.12 -29.20 26.01
CA ASP A 130 5.39 -29.92 25.82
C ASP A 130 5.73 -30.18 24.34
N VAL A 131 4.91 -29.69 23.40
CA VAL A 131 5.17 -29.86 21.97
C VAL A 131 6.17 -28.78 21.54
N PRO A 132 7.29 -29.13 20.90
CA PRO A 132 8.36 -28.18 20.60
C PRO A 132 8.06 -27.32 19.36
N LEU A 133 6.91 -26.65 19.36
CA LEU A 133 6.48 -25.79 18.27
C LEU A 133 7.46 -24.63 18.11
N ARG A 134 7.91 -24.43 16.88
CA ARG A 134 8.72 -23.30 16.41
C ARG A 134 7.89 -22.32 15.59
N HIS A 135 6.87 -22.83 14.88
CA HIS A 135 5.98 -22.03 14.06
C HIS A 135 4.53 -22.34 14.41
N LEU A 136 3.78 -21.32 14.78
CA LEU A 136 2.35 -21.42 15.06
C LEU A 136 1.58 -20.37 14.26
N ASN A 137 0.62 -20.83 13.47
CA ASN A 137 -0.27 -19.98 12.71
C ASN A 137 -1.71 -20.12 13.18
N LEU A 138 -2.21 -19.05 13.80
CA LEU A 138 -3.57 -18.91 14.33
C LEU A 138 -4.33 -17.78 13.63
N ARG A 139 -3.89 -17.36 12.43
CA ARG A 139 -4.50 -16.23 11.71
C ARG A 139 -5.99 -16.46 11.45
N HIS A 140 -6.75 -15.36 11.47
CA HIS A 140 -8.14 -15.32 11.02
C HIS A 140 -9.01 -16.41 11.67
N ASN A 141 -8.94 -16.56 12.99
CA ASN A 141 -9.85 -17.42 13.72
C ASN A 141 -11.05 -16.60 14.20
N VAL A 142 -12.08 -16.65 13.36
CA VAL A 142 -13.33 -15.92 13.51
C VAL A 142 -14.47 -16.92 13.41
N LEU A 143 -15.44 -16.85 14.32
CA LEU A 143 -16.64 -17.67 14.19
C LEU A 143 -17.39 -17.28 12.90
N ARG A 144 -17.67 -18.25 12.03
CA ARG A 144 -18.37 -17.95 10.77
C ARG A 144 -19.79 -17.47 11.07
N PRO A 145 -20.30 -16.45 10.34
CA PRO A 145 -21.64 -15.95 10.56
C PRO A 145 -22.67 -17.05 10.35
N ASN A 146 -23.54 -17.26 11.34
CA ASN A 146 -24.73 -18.08 11.15
C ASN A 146 -25.82 -17.19 10.49
N PRO A 147 -26.31 -17.51 9.28
CA PRO A 147 -27.32 -16.70 8.62
C PRO A 147 -28.64 -16.58 9.42
N ASP A 148 -28.91 -17.50 10.35
CA ASP A 148 -30.08 -17.48 11.23
C ASP A 148 -29.83 -16.74 12.57
N ASN A 149 -28.59 -16.34 12.85
CA ASN A 149 -28.22 -15.64 14.08
C ASN A 149 -27.33 -14.44 13.75
N LEU A 150 -27.87 -13.23 13.91
CA LEU A 150 -27.14 -11.96 13.80
C LEU A 150 -26.11 -11.76 14.93
N SER A 151 -25.66 -12.83 15.59
CA SER A 151 -24.74 -12.78 16.71
C SER A 151 -23.38 -12.20 16.31
N PHE A 152 -22.82 -11.44 17.26
CA PHE A 152 -21.47 -10.91 17.21
C PHE A 152 -20.47 -12.00 16.78
N GLN A 153 -19.58 -11.66 15.85
CA GLN A 153 -18.45 -12.52 15.48
C GLN A 153 -17.50 -12.60 16.67
N PHE A 154 -17.50 -13.73 17.37
CA PHE A 154 -16.47 -14.03 18.38
C PHE A 154 -15.15 -14.35 17.69
N ARG A 155 -14.04 -13.91 18.30
CA ARG A 155 -12.68 -14.05 17.77
C ARG A 155 -11.73 -14.44 18.89
N LEU A 156 -10.52 -14.89 18.53
CA LEU A 156 -9.51 -15.32 19.49
C LEU A 156 -8.85 -14.13 20.22
N GLU A 157 -9.28 -13.85 21.44
CA GLU A 157 -8.75 -12.72 22.23
C GLU A 157 -7.72 -13.16 23.29
N ASP A 158 -7.96 -14.30 23.95
CA ASP A 158 -7.13 -14.80 25.06
C ASP A 158 -5.94 -15.65 24.56
N LEU A 159 -4.74 -15.19 24.89
CA LEU A 159 -3.46 -15.80 24.51
C LEU A 159 -2.74 -16.49 25.68
N THR A 160 -3.34 -16.59 26.87
CA THR A 160 -2.67 -17.08 28.10
C THR A 160 -1.98 -18.43 27.90
N LEU A 161 -2.60 -19.35 27.15
CA LEU A 161 -2.03 -20.68 26.89
C LEU A 161 -0.78 -20.67 26.00
N LEU A 162 -0.46 -19.54 25.36
CA LEU A 162 0.76 -19.40 24.55
C LEU A 162 2.01 -19.11 25.39
N GLU A 163 1.88 -18.65 26.65
CA GLU A 163 3.01 -18.28 27.52
C GLU A 163 4.07 -19.39 27.66
N SER A 164 3.62 -20.64 27.63
CA SER A 164 4.48 -21.82 27.82
C SER A 164 5.27 -22.21 26.57
N LEU A 165 4.88 -21.72 25.37
CA LEU A 165 5.47 -22.12 24.08
C LEU A 165 6.77 -21.36 23.76
N THR A 166 7.70 -21.35 24.71
CA THR A 166 8.95 -20.58 24.67
C THR A 166 9.91 -20.97 23.53
N SER A 167 9.67 -22.10 22.84
CA SER A 167 10.40 -22.52 21.65
C SER A 167 9.96 -21.82 20.37
N LEU A 168 8.88 -21.04 20.39
CA LEU A 168 8.37 -20.35 19.21
C LEU A 168 9.38 -19.35 18.65
N GLU A 169 9.54 -19.40 17.33
CA GLU A 169 10.34 -18.49 16.51
C GLU A 169 9.46 -17.67 15.58
N THR A 170 8.32 -18.23 15.15
CA THR A 170 7.32 -17.58 14.33
C THR A 170 5.93 -17.72 14.94
N LEU A 171 5.24 -16.60 15.10
CA LEU A 171 3.86 -16.56 15.58
C LEU A 171 3.03 -15.63 14.69
N GLU A 172 1.95 -16.18 14.14
CA GLU A 172 1.06 -15.50 13.21
C GLU A 172 -0.35 -15.42 13.83
N LEU A 173 -0.74 -14.22 14.25
CA LEU A 173 -1.97 -13.93 15.01
C LEU A 173 -2.87 -12.89 14.35
N ARG A 174 -2.63 -12.60 13.07
CA ARG A 174 -3.39 -11.60 12.32
C ARG A 174 -4.91 -11.86 12.39
N ASP A 175 -5.68 -10.79 12.57
CA ASP A 175 -7.15 -10.76 12.42
C ASP A 175 -7.91 -11.64 13.43
N ASN A 176 -7.60 -11.51 14.72
CA ASN A 176 -8.16 -12.28 15.84
C ASN A 176 -8.84 -11.42 16.94
N HIS A 177 -8.92 -10.10 16.78
CA HIS A 177 -9.45 -9.16 17.80
C HIS A 177 -8.65 -9.08 19.10
N ILE A 178 -7.38 -9.45 19.07
CA ILE A 178 -6.51 -9.43 20.24
C ILE A 178 -6.33 -7.98 20.74
N VAL A 179 -6.51 -7.78 22.04
CA VAL A 179 -6.27 -6.49 22.71
C VAL A 179 -5.02 -6.58 23.60
N ASP A 180 -4.88 -7.68 24.35
CA ASP A 180 -3.79 -7.91 25.30
C ASP A 180 -2.80 -8.93 24.73
N ILE A 181 -1.53 -8.54 24.62
CA ILE A 181 -0.43 -9.43 24.21
C ILE A 181 0.59 -9.70 25.31
N SER A 182 0.33 -9.30 26.55
CA SER A 182 1.21 -9.59 27.70
C SER A 182 1.58 -11.07 27.86
N PRO A 183 0.73 -12.06 27.50
CA PRO A 183 1.14 -13.47 27.46
C PRO A 183 2.34 -13.77 26.55
N LEU A 184 2.63 -12.91 25.57
CA LEU A 184 3.74 -13.11 24.64
C LEU A 184 5.10 -12.67 25.22
N GLN A 185 5.14 -11.97 26.36
CA GLN A 185 6.37 -11.32 26.88
C GLN A 185 7.54 -12.30 27.10
N GLY A 186 7.24 -13.57 27.40
CA GLY A 186 8.24 -14.62 27.65
C GLY A 186 8.78 -15.30 26.38
N LEU A 187 8.16 -15.05 25.22
CA LEU A 187 8.49 -15.71 23.94
C LEU A 187 9.71 -15.08 23.25
N THR A 188 10.79 -14.93 24.00
CA THR A 188 12.01 -14.20 23.61
C THR A 188 12.80 -14.84 22.46
N ASN A 189 12.43 -16.04 22.00
CA ASN A 189 12.97 -16.67 20.80
C ASN A 189 12.28 -16.24 19.50
N LEU A 190 11.18 -15.47 19.58
CA LEU A 190 10.47 -14.97 18.42
C LEU A 190 11.39 -14.12 17.53
N ARG A 191 11.42 -14.48 16.25
CA ARG A 191 12.04 -13.72 15.15
C ARG A 191 11.00 -13.12 14.24
N ARG A 192 9.82 -13.73 14.14
CA ARG A 192 8.73 -13.30 13.28
C ARG A 192 7.41 -13.23 14.04
N LEU A 193 6.80 -12.06 14.05
CA LEU A 193 5.51 -11.82 14.68
C LEU A 193 4.58 -11.03 13.76
N ASP A 194 3.40 -11.58 13.46
CA ASP A 194 2.32 -10.88 12.76
C ASP A 194 1.12 -10.70 13.69
N LEU A 195 0.92 -9.46 14.14
CA LEU A 195 -0.20 -9.03 14.96
C LEU A 195 -1.21 -8.18 14.17
N SER A 196 -1.06 -8.08 12.84
CA SER A 196 -1.86 -7.15 12.05
C SER A 196 -3.36 -7.36 12.20
N LYS A 197 -4.16 -6.28 12.11
CA LYS A 197 -5.62 -6.31 12.25
C LYS A 197 -6.09 -6.81 13.62
N ASN A 198 -5.44 -6.39 14.68
CA ASN A 198 -5.87 -6.63 16.06
C ASN A 198 -5.90 -5.30 16.81
N PRO A 199 -6.99 -4.93 17.52
CA PRO A 199 -7.10 -3.65 18.21
C PRO A 199 -6.32 -3.66 19.52
N LEU A 200 -4.99 -3.70 19.43
CA LEU A 200 -4.09 -3.82 20.58
C LEU A 200 -4.27 -2.65 21.54
N ASP A 201 -4.20 -2.92 22.85
CA ASP A 201 -3.90 -1.88 23.81
C ASP A 201 -2.44 -1.42 23.59
N HIS A 202 -2.28 -0.18 23.12
CA HIS A 202 -0.98 0.36 22.76
C HIS A 202 0.04 0.41 23.92
N LEU A 203 -0.38 0.50 25.17
CA LEU A 203 0.53 0.53 26.32
C LEU A 203 1.04 -0.88 26.63
N ILE A 204 0.13 -1.84 26.69
CA ILE A 204 0.47 -3.27 26.89
C ILE A 204 1.36 -3.75 25.74
N ALA A 205 1.02 -3.39 24.50
CA ALA A 205 1.82 -3.75 23.35
C ALA A 205 3.24 -3.19 23.44
N ALA A 206 3.41 -1.92 23.83
CA ALA A 206 4.73 -1.31 23.97
C ALA A 206 5.58 -1.94 25.10
N GLU A 207 4.97 -2.36 26.21
CA GLU A 207 5.66 -3.06 27.30
C GLU A 207 6.03 -4.50 26.94
N THR A 208 5.19 -5.17 26.16
CA THR A 208 5.44 -6.55 25.74
C THR A 208 6.50 -6.60 24.64
N LEU A 209 6.35 -5.79 23.59
CA LEU A 209 7.18 -5.89 22.38
C LEU A 209 8.66 -5.60 22.66
N ARG A 210 8.99 -4.70 23.59
CA ARG A 210 10.39 -4.41 23.97
C ARG A 210 11.13 -5.64 24.53
N MET A 211 10.41 -6.63 25.05
CA MET A 211 11.00 -7.87 25.56
C MET A 211 11.42 -8.82 24.42
N LEU A 212 10.87 -8.63 23.21
CA LEU A 212 11.08 -9.51 22.05
C LEU A 212 12.22 -9.01 21.16
N SER A 213 13.38 -8.71 21.74
CA SER A 213 14.53 -8.07 21.08
C SER A 213 15.17 -8.86 19.92
N ARG A 214 14.77 -10.12 19.72
CA ARG A 214 15.22 -10.97 18.59
C ARG A 214 14.33 -10.86 17.36
N LEU A 215 13.26 -10.06 17.39
CA LEU A 215 12.39 -9.86 16.24
C LEU A 215 13.17 -9.30 15.05
N GLU A 216 13.09 -10.02 13.93
CA GLU A 216 13.60 -9.64 12.62
C GLU A 216 12.45 -9.15 11.71
N TYR A 217 11.25 -9.70 11.91
CA TYR A 217 10.02 -9.36 11.19
C TYR A 217 8.90 -9.02 12.16
N LEU A 218 8.35 -7.81 12.04
CA LEU A 218 7.22 -7.36 12.84
C LEU A 218 6.15 -6.71 11.96
N ASN A 219 4.95 -7.27 11.96
CA ASN A 219 3.80 -6.71 11.27
C ASN A 219 2.73 -6.25 12.26
N LEU A 220 2.57 -4.93 12.35
CA LEU A 220 1.64 -4.20 13.22
C LEU A 220 0.65 -3.37 12.39
N ARG A 221 0.36 -3.78 11.17
CA ARG A 221 -0.64 -3.11 10.33
C ARG A 221 -2.01 -3.09 11.02
N GLU A 222 -2.67 -1.93 11.07
CA GLU A 222 -4.02 -1.77 11.62
C GLU A 222 -4.14 -2.32 13.05
N THR A 223 -3.28 -1.86 13.97
CA THR A 223 -3.24 -2.34 15.35
C THR A 223 -3.60 -1.31 16.42
N ALA A 224 -4.12 -0.15 16.02
CA ALA A 224 -4.48 0.95 16.91
C ALA A 224 -3.32 1.48 17.79
N LEU A 225 -2.06 1.31 17.33
CA LEU A 225 -0.91 1.82 18.06
C LEU A 225 -0.86 3.34 18.04
N ARG A 226 -0.36 3.91 19.14
CA ARG A 226 -0.15 5.36 19.32
C ARG A 226 1.30 5.73 19.61
N THR A 227 2.13 4.77 19.97
CA THR A 227 3.53 4.96 20.35
C THR A 227 4.41 3.88 19.73
N LEU A 228 5.67 4.24 19.48
CA LEU A 228 6.71 3.38 18.93
C LEU A 228 7.91 3.21 19.86
N ALA A 229 7.82 3.64 21.13
CA ALA A 229 8.95 3.63 22.07
C ALA A 229 9.58 2.24 22.27
N PHE A 230 8.83 1.17 22.03
CA PHE A 230 9.35 -0.21 22.10
C PHE A 230 10.40 -0.54 21.03
N LEU A 231 10.51 0.26 19.96
CA LEU A 231 11.46 0.01 18.86
C LEU A 231 12.92 0.25 19.26
N ASP A 232 13.19 0.99 20.32
CA ASP A 232 14.55 1.23 20.83
C ASP A 232 15.28 -0.08 21.18
N ASP A 233 14.53 -1.11 21.56
CA ASP A 233 15.03 -2.44 21.94
C ASP A 233 15.01 -3.46 20.77
N LEU A 234 14.49 -3.10 19.58
CA LEU A 234 14.25 -4.03 18.45
C LEU A 234 15.25 -3.85 17.29
N GLN A 235 16.54 -3.73 17.60
CA GLN A 235 17.60 -3.43 16.62
C GLN A 235 17.85 -4.56 15.59
N ALA A 236 17.32 -5.76 15.83
CA ALA A 236 17.39 -6.90 14.90
C ALA A 236 16.40 -6.80 13.74
N LEU A 237 15.44 -5.86 13.77
CA LEU A 237 14.41 -5.73 12.74
C LEU A 237 15.01 -5.44 11.36
N THR A 238 14.55 -6.23 10.39
CA THR A 238 14.78 -6.04 8.95
C THR A 238 13.48 -5.72 8.22
N TYR A 239 12.33 -6.11 8.79
CA TYR A 239 11.01 -5.81 8.26
C TYR A 239 10.11 -5.22 9.34
N LEU A 240 9.51 -4.05 9.06
CA LEU A 240 8.53 -3.40 9.91
C LEU A 240 7.35 -2.87 9.07
N ASN A 241 6.13 -3.25 9.47
CA ASN A 241 4.90 -2.73 8.88
C ASN A 241 4.02 -2.08 9.95
N LEU A 242 3.81 -0.76 9.83
CA LEU A 242 3.01 0.08 10.71
C LEU A 242 1.75 0.61 10.02
N HIS A 243 1.43 0.14 8.81
CA HIS A 243 0.34 0.65 7.97
C HIS A 243 -0.96 0.91 8.74
N SER A 244 -1.56 2.08 8.52
CA SER A 244 -2.86 2.48 9.09
C SER A 244 -2.92 2.46 10.62
N ASN A 245 -1.81 2.80 11.29
CA ASN A 245 -1.83 3.28 12.67
C ASN A 245 -1.81 4.82 12.67
N THR A 246 -2.96 5.41 12.41
CA THR A 246 -3.13 6.86 12.16
C THR A 246 -2.94 7.72 13.40
N GLU A 247 -2.88 7.13 14.59
CA GLU A 247 -2.76 7.83 15.87
C GLU A 247 -1.32 7.86 16.42
N ILE A 248 -0.35 7.33 15.67
CA ILE A 248 1.08 7.49 15.98
C ILE A 248 1.46 8.96 15.74
N ASN A 249 2.05 9.61 16.72
CA ASN A 249 2.48 11.01 16.64
C ASN A 249 4.00 11.21 16.78
N ASP A 250 4.73 10.21 17.25
CA ASP A 250 6.19 10.22 17.40
C ASP A 250 6.80 9.02 16.68
N VAL A 251 7.61 9.33 15.67
CA VAL A 251 8.33 8.33 14.86
C VAL A 251 9.84 8.34 15.11
N SER A 252 10.33 9.12 16.08
CA SER A 252 11.75 9.20 16.44
C SER A 252 12.42 7.85 16.78
N PRO A 253 11.74 6.86 17.39
CA PRO A 253 12.35 5.55 17.64
C PRO A 253 12.78 4.80 16.35
N LEU A 254 12.23 5.14 15.18
CA LEU A 254 12.60 4.53 13.90
C LEU A 254 14.09 4.74 13.57
N ARG A 255 14.70 5.85 14.00
CA ARG A 255 16.10 6.19 13.70
C ARG A 255 17.09 5.12 14.18
N ASN A 256 16.71 4.32 15.17
CA ASN A 256 17.56 3.28 15.75
C ASN A 256 17.59 1.97 14.92
N LEU A 257 16.68 1.80 13.96
CA LEU A 257 16.51 0.55 13.19
C LEU A 257 17.42 0.46 11.97
N VAL A 258 18.72 0.69 12.12
CA VAL A 258 19.70 0.78 11.00
C VAL A 258 19.88 -0.51 10.16
N ASN A 259 19.29 -1.62 10.58
CA ASN A 259 19.25 -2.88 9.82
C ASN A 259 17.99 -3.03 8.96
N LEU A 260 17.06 -2.06 9.00
CA LEU A 260 15.77 -2.17 8.35
C LEU A 260 15.90 -2.15 6.82
N GLU A 261 15.30 -3.14 6.18
CA GLU A 261 15.27 -3.32 4.73
C GLU A 261 13.89 -2.99 4.16
N THR A 262 12.83 -3.24 4.92
CA THR A 262 11.45 -2.93 4.55
C THR A 262 10.76 -2.13 5.64
N LEU A 263 10.26 -0.96 5.26
CA LEU A 263 9.44 -0.09 6.10
C LEU A 263 8.14 0.29 5.39
N ILE A 264 7.01 -0.13 5.95
CA ILE A 264 5.68 0.19 5.42
C ILE A 264 4.96 1.08 6.43
N MET A 265 4.72 2.33 6.05
CA MET A 265 4.14 3.37 6.91
C MET A 265 2.94 4.08 6.25
N GLN A 266 2.36 3.51 5.19
CA GLN A 266 1.19 4.12 4.56
C GLN A 266 0.10 4.44 5.61
N HIS A 267 -0.45 5.66 5.58
CA HIS A 267 -1.42 6.16 6.56
C HIS A 267 -0.88 6.24 8.01
N VAL A 268 0.42 6.47 8.18
CA VAL A 268 1.03 6.82 9.47
C VAL A 268 1.49 8.28 9.41
N PRO A 269 1.13 9.14 10.38
CA PRO A 269 1.57 10.54 10.39
C PRO A 269 3.09 10.61 10.61
N VAL A 270 3.83 10.90 9.54
CA VAL A 270 5.28 11.21 9.59
C VAL A 270 5.48 12.71 9.60
N GLY A 271 4.82 13.41 8.66
CA GLY A 271 4.91 14.86 8.58
C GLY A 271 6.35 15.36 8.45
N GLU A 272 6.71 16.32 9.30
CA GLU A 272 8.04 16.92 9.36
C GLU A 272 9.10 15.99 9.99
N GLN A 273 8.72 14.86 10.61
CA GLN A 273 9.64 13.92 11.25
C GLN A 273 10.27 12.91 10.26
N ILE A 274 10.29 13.23 8.97
CA ILE A 274 10.92 12.38 7.96
C ILE A 274 12.43 12.23 8.19
N ASP A 275 13.07 13.20 8.86
CA ASP A 275 14.48 13.19 9.27
C ASP A 275 14.85 11.99 10.17
N GLN A 276 13.87 11.40 10.86
CA GLN A 276 14.09 10.19 11.66
C GLN A 276 14.44 8.97 10.80
N LEU A 277 14.20 9.03 9.48
CA LEU A 277 14.55 7.95 8.55
C LEU A 277 15.97 8.05 7.98
N GLU A 278 16.67 9.18 8.17
CA GLU A 278 18.03 9.41 7.64
C GLU A 278 19.03 8.25 7.87
N PRO A 279 19.06 7.59 9.06
CA PRO A 279 20.03 6.52 9.31
C PRO A 279 19.73 5.20 8.59
N LEU A 280 18.54 5.06 7.99
CA LEU A 280 18.01 3.78 7.46
C LEU A 280 18.54 3.45 6.06
N THR A 281 19.86 3.47 5.92
CA THR A 281 20.59 3.30 4.65
C THR A 281 20.52 1.90 4.04
N ARG A 282 19.90 0.93 4.72
CA ARG A 282 19.66 -0.42 4.19
C ARG A 282 18.30 -0.62 3.54
N LEU A 283 17.45 0.42 3.56
CA LEU A 283 16.10 0.33 3.01
C LEU A 283 16.12 -0.05 1.52
N GLN A 284 15.22 -0.96 1.19
CA GLN A 284 14.98 -1.50 -0.15
C GLN A 284 13.52 -1.25 -0.53
N ARG A 285 12.63 -1.40 0.45
CA ARG A 285 11.21 -1.13 0.32
C ARG A 285 10.77 -0.07 1.31
N LEU A 286 10.22 1.03 0.80
CA LEU A 286 9.69 2.12 1.60
C LEU A 286 8.33 2.57 1.09
N ASN A 287 7.30 2.45 1.93
CA ASN A 287 5.98 2.96 1.61
C ASN A 287 5.60 4.09 2.58
N LEU A 288 5.68 5.32 2.09
CA LEU A 288 5.31 6.55 2.75
C LEU A 288 4.06 7.17 2.12
N ARG A 289 3.17 6.37 1.51
CA ARG A 289 1.93 6.89 0.92
C ARG A 289 1.04 7.51 1.99
N ASN A 290 0.58 8.75 1.76
CA ASN A 290 -0.30 9.46 2.69
C ASN A 290 0.24 9.47 4.14
N THR A 291 1.45 9.98 4.31
CA THR A 291 2.10 10.14 5.63
C THR A 291 2.28 11.61 6.02
N GLY A 292 1.88 12.54 5.14
CA GLY A 292 1.93 13.98 5.41
C GLY A 292 3.31 14.61 5.20
N ILE A 293 4.28 13.88 4.64
CA ILE A 293 5.61 14.44 4.36
C ILE A 293 5.51 15.61 3.37
N THR A 294 6.29 16.65 3.60
CA THR A 294 6.30 17.88 2.79
C THR A 294 7.58 18.05 1.98
N SER A 295 8.59 17.22 2.24
CA SER A 295 9.88 17.23 1.56
C SER A 295 10.35 15.80 1.27
N VAL A 296 11.21 15.67 0.25
CA VAL A 296 11.86 14.42 -0.15
C VAL A 296 13.37 14.43 0.08
N ASP A 297 13.90 15.44 0.78
CA ASP A 297 15.35 15.62 0.98
C ASP A 297 15.99 14.37 1.59
N VAL A 298 15.36 13.80 2.63
CA VAL A 298 15.82 12.57 3.29
C VAL A 298 15.81 11.38 2.33
N LEU A 299 14.82 11.29 1.44
CA LEU A 299 14.76 10.23 0.44
C LEU A 299 15.91 10.36 -0.56
N ALA A 300 16.21 11.58 -1.00
CA ALA A 300 17.35 11.84 -1.88
C ALA A 300 18.68 11.51 -1.19
N GLN A 301 18.83 11.80 0.10
CA GLN A 301 20.02 11.43 0.89
C GLN A 301 20.17 9.90 1.01
N LEU A 302 19.09 9.19 1.33
CA LEU A 302 19.07 7.72 1.38
C LEU A 302 19.45 7.12 0.03
N MET A 303 18.89 7.65 -1.06
CA MET A 303 19.22 7.23 -2.43
C MET A 303 20.68 7.52 -2.77
N ALA A 304 21.21 8.70 -2.43
CA ALA A 304 22.62 9.03 -2.62
C ALA A 304 23.57 8.08 -1.86
N ALA A 305 23.12 7.55 -0.71
CA ALA A 305 23.85 6.54 0.07
C ALA A 305 23.69 5.10 -0.47
N GLY A 306 22.93 4.89 -1.55
CA GLY A 306 22.71 3.58 -2.19
C GLY A 306 21.50 2.81 -1.66
N ALA A 307 20.71 3.38 -0.75
CA ALA A 307 19.43 2.79 -0.36
C ALA A 307 18.38 3.02 -1.47
N LEU A 308 17.29 2.25 -1.46
CA LEU A 308 16.14 2.47 -2.35
C LEU A 308 16.49 2.49 -3.85
N GLN A 309 17.49 1.70 -4.24
CA GLN A 309 17.89 1.51 -5.64
C GLN A 309 17.79 0.03 -6.04
N ASP A 310 17.47 -0.22 -7.31
CA ASP A 310 17.59 -1.56 -7.87
C ASP A 310 19.07 -1.95 -7.94
N ASP A 311 19.38 -3.21 -7.59
CA ASP A 311 20.69 -3.81 -7.78
C ASP A 311 20.55 -5.05 -8.70
N PRO A 312 20.83 -4.87 -10.01
CA PRO A 312 20.80 -5.96 -10.97
C PRO A 312 21.80 -7.08 -10.69
N ALA A 313 22.91 -6.79 -9.99
CA ALA A 313 23.94 -7.79 -9.70
C ALA A 313 23.48 -8.80 -8.63
N SER A 314 22.62 -8.38 -7.71
CA SER A 314 22.04 -9.24 -6.67
C SER A 314 20.58 -9.64 -6.93
N ASN A 315 20.02 -9.31 -8.11
CA ASN A 315 18.61 -9.52 -8.47
C ASN A 315 17.63 -8.91 -7.44
N LYS A 316 18.02 -7.74 -6.92
CA LYS A 316 17.31 -7.03 -5.87
C LYS A 316 16.62 -5.81 -6.46
N LEU A 317 15.30 -5.71 -6.29
CA LEU A 317 14.50 -4.61 -6.81
C LEU A 317 13.99 -3.76 -5.65
N ALA A 318 14.22 -2.45 -5.73
CA ALA A 318 13.70 -1.50 -4.78
C ALA A 318 12.22 -1.21 -5.06
N GLU A 319 11.50 -0.88 -4.00
CA GLU A 319 10.10 -0.46 -4.04
C GLU A 319 9.91 0.83 -3.24
N ILE A 320 9.29 1.84 -3.86
CA ILE A 320 8.98 3.10 -3.21
C ILE A 320 7.58 3.59 -3.55
N ASP A 321 6.80 4.00 -2.54
CA ASP A 321 5.53 4.70 -2.72
C ASP A 321 5.49 5.96 -1.86
N ILE A 322 5.41 7.12 -2.51
CA ILE A 322 5.36 8.45 -1.87
C ILE A 322 4.10 9.24 -2.26
N ARG A 323 3.11 8.59 -2.87
CA ARG A 323 1.88 9.27 -3.33
C ARG A 323 1.09 9.85 -2.16
N ASP A 324 0.16 10.74 -2.51
CA ASP A 324 -0.82 11.30 -1.58
C ASP A 324 -0.18 12.06 -0.42
N ASN A 325 0.96 12.73 -0.67
CA ASN A 325 1.64 13.60 0.28
C ASN A 325 1.64 15.06 -0.17
N PRO A 326 1.60 16.03 0.76
CA PRO A 326 1.60 17.46 0.47
C PRO A 326 3.00 18.01 0.13
N ILE A 327 3.72 17.37 -0.79
CA ILE A 327 5.02 17.86 -1.27
C ILE A 327 4.75 19.00 -2.28
N PRO A 328 5.30 20.21 -2.08
CA PRO A 328 5.09 21.33 -2.99
C PRO A 328 5.55 21.02 -4.41
N LEU A 329 4.75 21.42 -5.42
CA LEU A 329 5.15 21.29 -6.82
C LEU A 329 6.13 22.38 -7.26
N THR A 330 6.24 23.48 -6.52
CA THR A 330 7.15 24.61 -6.78
C THR A 330 7.80 25.02 -5.46
N THR A 331 9.12 25.21 -5.48
CA THR A 331 9.89 25.79 -4.36
C THR A 331 10.10 27.30 -4.56
N GLN A 332 10.80 27.97 -3.63
CA GLN A 332 11.18 29.38 -3.79
C GLN A 332 12.07 29.64 -5.01
N ASP A 333 12.74 28.61 -5.53
CA ASP A 333 13.60 28.67 -6.72
C ASP A 333 12.88 28.13 -7.98
N ASP A 334 11.54 28.07 -7.97
CA ASP A 334 10.68 27.59 -9.06
C ASP A 334 10.93 26.15 -9.55
N GLN A 335 11.65 25.34 -8.76
CA GLN A 335 11.87 23.92 -9.05
C GLN A 335 10.78 23.02 -8.47
N SER A 336 10.60 21.83 -9.03
CA SER A 336 9.77 20.79 -8.41
C SER A 336 10.26 20.46 -7.01
N GLY A 337 9.36 20.35 -6.02
CA GLY A 337 9.71 19.77 -4.72
C GLY A 337 10.15 18.30 -4.82
N TYR A 338 9.98 17.67 -5.98
CA TYR A 338 10.48 16.33 -6.28
C TYR A 338 11.84 16.31 -6.99
N ALA A 339 12.41 17.47 -7.36
CA ALA A 339 13.58 17.55 -8.25
C ALA A 339 14.80 16.78 -7.73
N LEU A 340 14.97 16.67 -6.41
CA LEU A 340 16.07 15.93 -5.79
C LEU A 340 16.05 14.41 -6.07
N LEU A 341 14.89 13.88 -6.48
CA LEU A 341 14.73 12.46 -6.80
C LEU A 341 14.97 12.15 -8.28
N ASP A 342 15.03 13.15 -9.17
CA ASP A 342 15.07 12.94 -10.62
C ASP A 342 16.23 12.04 -11.06
N ALA A 343 17.40 12.20 -10.43
CA ALA A 343 18.60 11.42 -10.73
C ALA A 343 18.47 9.93 -10.38
N TYR A 344 17.56 9.57 -9.48
CA TYR A 344 17.42 8.21 -8.93
C TYR A 344 16.15 7.51 -9.40
N TRP A 345 15.07 8.28 -9.63
CA TRP A 345 13.71 7.74 -9.74
C TRP A 345 13.53 6.75 -10.89
N SER A 346 14.17 7.00 -12.03
CA SER A 346 14.07 6.14 -13.20
C SER A 346 14.70 4.76 -13.02
N ALA A 347 15.64 4.62 -12.07
CA ALA A 347 16.37 3.39 -11.77
C ALA A 347 15.64 2.46 -10.78
N ILE A 348 14.41 2.78 -10.38
CA ILE A 348 13.63 2.00 -9.42
C ILE A 348 12.49 1.29 -10.15
N THR A 349 12.45 -0.04 -10.13
CA THR A 349 11.44 -0.82 -10.84
C THR A 349 10.03 -0.61 -10.27
N TYR A 350 9.87 -0.70 -8.95
CA TYR A 350 8.56 -0.61 -8.30
C TYR A 350 8.35 0.75 -7.64
N ARG A 351 8.14 1.78 -8.46
CA ARG A 351 7.94 3.15 -7.99
C ARG A 351 6.51 3.66 -8.14
N ARG A 352 6.06 4.43 -7.16
CA ARG A 352 4.76 5.09 -7.11
C ARG A 352 4.95 6.51 -6.56
N PRO A 353 4.58 7.56 -7.32
CA PRO A 353 4.02 7.54 -8.67
C PRO A 353 5.02 7.03 -9.73
N HIS A 354 4.51 6.59 -10.89
CA HIS A 354 5.39 6.11 -11.97
C HIS A 354 6.29 7.22 -12.53
N HIS A 355 5.77 8.45 -12.57
CA HIS A 355 6.46 9.68 -12.96
C HIS A 355 6.35 10.69 -11.82
N LEU A 356 7.42 11.42 -11.54
CA LEU A 356 7.41 12.47 -10.52
C LEU A 356 6.55 13.65 -10.99
N PRO A 357 5.70 14.21 -10.11
CA PRO A 357 4.96 15.44 -10.42
C PRO A 357 5.90 16.59 -10.79
N GLN A 358 5.52 17.36 -11.81
CA GLN A 358 6.26 18.53 -12.28
C GLN A 358 5.49 19.81 -11.90
N PRO A 359 6.19 20.93 -11.68
CA PRO A 359 5.55 22.23 -11.49
C PRO A 359 4.64 22.55 -12.68
N LEU A 360 3.50 23.16 -12.38
CA LEU A 360 2.70 23.83 -13.40
C LEU A 360 3.49 25.04 -13.87
N THR A 361 4.28 24.86 -14.93
CA THR A 361 4.82 26.01 -15.64
C THR A 361 3.65 26.69 -16.37
N GLN A 362 3.51 28.00 -16.20
CA GLN A 362 2.59 28.81 -16.99
C GLN A 362 3.04 28.73 -18.45
N THR A 363 2.52 27.75 -19.18
CA THR A 363 2.98 27.42 -20.54
C THR A 363 2.29 28.27 -21.59
N LEU A 364 1.08 28.74 -21.34
CA LEU A 364 0.27 29.52 -22.28
C LEU A 364 -0.50 30.60 -21.52
N PHE A 365 -0.67 31.77 -22.12
CA PHE A 365 -1.37 32.89 -21.49
C PHE A 365 -2.68 33.21 -22.20
N ILE A 366 -3.71 33.55 -21.43
CA ILE A 366 -4.80 34.38 -21.94
C ILE A 366 -4.24 35.81 -21.98
N ASN A 367 -4.07 36.35 -23.19
CA ASN A 367 -3.29 37.55 -23.44
C ASN A 367 -4.16 38.81 -23.55
N GLU A 368 -5.30 38.73 -24.23
CA GLU A 368 -6.20 39.87 -24.46
C GLU A 368 -7.63 39.37 -24.65
N ILE A 369 -8.61 40.13 -24.16
CA ILE A 369 -10.04 39.79 -24.24
C ILE A 369 -10.84 41.02 -24.66
N MET A 370 -11.80 40.83 -25.55
CA MET A 370 -12.86 41.80 -25.86
C MET A 370 -14.22 41.13 -25.67
N SER A 371 -15.05 41.68 -24.77
CA SER A 371 -16.38 41.14 -24.42
C SER A 371 -17.57 41.99 -24.91
N SER A 372 -17.28 43.01 -25.74
CA SER A 372 -18.32 43.76 -26.42
C SER A 372 -17.73 44.41 -27.68
N ASN A 373 -17.62 43.61 -28.73
CA ASN A 373 -17.14 44.06 -30.01
C ASN A 373 -18.27 44.68 -30.85
N GLY A 374 -18.10 45.91 -31.30
CA GLY A 374 -19.12 46.63 -32.06
C GLY A 374 -18.66 47.20 -33.39
N GLN A 375 -17.36 47.20 -33.67
CA GLN A 375 -16.80 47.83 -34.86
C GLN A 375 -15.38 47.38 -35.26
N VAL A 376 -14.70 46.54 -34.48
CA VAL A 376 -13.29 46.17 -34.74
C VAL A 376 -13.17 44.67 -34.94
N PHE A 377 -12.39 44.20 -35.92
CA PHE A 377 -12.11 42.78 -36.08
C PHE A 377 -13.36 41.88 -36.24
N PRO A 378 -14.15 42.06 -37.32
CA PRO A 378 -15.31 41.21 -37.59
C PRO A 378 -14.89 39.77 -37.91
N ASP A 379 -15.77 38.83 -37.67
CA ASP A 379 -15.61 37.43 -38.07
C ASP A 379 -15.89 37.21 -39.58
N GLU A 380 -15.82 35.96 -40.03
CA GLU A 380 -15.91 35.61 -41.45
C GLU A 380 -17.30 35.83 -42.04
N ASP A 381 -18.32 35.98 -41.19
CA ASP A 381 -19.69 36.32 -41.57
C ASP A 381 -19.92 37.85 -41.60
N GLY A 382 -18.96 38.63 -41.09
CA GLY A 382 -19.05 40.07 -40.92
C GLY A 382 -19.65 40.50 -39.58
N ASP A 383 -19.83 39.57 -38.64
CA ASP A 383 -20.34 39.84 -37.30
C ASP A 383 -19.21 40.33 -36.37
N PHE A 384 -19.51 41.25 -35.47
CA PHE A 384 -18.56 41.74 -34.47
C PHE A 384 -18.70 40.92 -33.19
N GLU A 385 -18.07 39.75 -33.17
CA GLU A 385 -18.12 38.83 -32.05
C GLU A 385 -17.08 39.19 -30.97
N ASP A 386 -17.36 38.75 -29.74
CA ASP A 386 -16.38 38.76 -28.65
C ASP A 386 -15.23 37.82 -28.98
N TRP A 387 -14.06 38.05 -28.39
CA TRP A 387 -12.89 37.22 -28.65
C TRP A 387 -11.92 37.14 -27.48
N ILE A 388 -11.20 36.03 -27.47
CA ILE A 388 -10.15 35.68 -26.51
C ILE A 388 -8.87 35.46 -27.31
N GLU A 389 -7.80 36.12 -26.92
CA GLU A 389 -6.48 35.91 -27.50
C GLU A 389 -5.61 35.10 -26.54
N LEU A 390 -4.92 34.10 -27.09
CA LEU A 390 -3.91 33.31 -26.39
C LEU A 390 -2.51 33.68 -26.88
N PHE A 391 -1.51 33.68 -25.99
CA PHE A 391 -0.11 33.96 -26.31
C PHE A 391 0.80 32.82 -25.87
N ASN A 392 1.64 32.34 -26.80
CA ASN A 392 2.70 31.38 -26.54
C ASN A 392 4.03 32.13 -26.24
N PRO A 393 4.54 32.10 -25.00
CA PRO A 393 5.76 32.81 -24.61
C PRO A 393 7.05 32.08 -25.00
N HIS A 394 6.97 30.87 -25.53
CA HIS A 394 8.11 30.00 -25.75
C HIS A 394 8.74 30.15 -27.14
N ASP A 395 10.01 29.77 -27.25
CA ASP A 395 10.77 29.71 -28.51
C ASP A 395 10.36 28.54 -29.44
N GLN A 396 9.39 27.73 -29.03
CA GLN A 396 8.90 26.58 -29.78
C GLN A 396 7.39 26.68 -30.01
N ALA A 397 6.94 26.06 -31.11
CA ALA A 397 5.51 25.92 -31.38
C ALA A 397 4.87 24.97 -30.36
N MET A 398 3.62 25.27 -29.98
CA MET A 398 2.85 24.56 -28.98
C MET A 398 1.63 23.91 -29.62
N ASP A 399 1.41 22.62 -29.33
CA ASP A 399 0.20 21.91 -29.71
C ASP A 399 -0.90 22.19 -28.67
N LEU A 400 -2.01 22.78 -29.12
CA LEU A 400 -3.18 23.10 -28.29
C LEU A 400 -4.28 22.03 -28.39
N SER A 401 -4.01 20.93 -29.10
CA SER A 401 -4.98 19.84 -29.27
C SER A 401 -5.51 19.36 -27.92
N GLY A 402 -6.83 19.42 -27.75
CA GLY A 402 -7.49 18.92 -26.56
C GLY A 402 -7.44 19.82 -25.33
N PHE A 403 -6.82 21.02 -25.39
CA PHE A 403 -6.95 22.05 -24.35
C PHE A 403 -8.40 22.54 -24.26
N PHE A 404 -8.75 23.25 -23.18
CA PHE A 404 -10.10 23.78 -22.97
C PHE A 404 -10.12 25.27 -22.66
N LEU A 405 -11.15 25.96 -23.18
CA LEU A 405 -11.57 27.29 -22.76
C LEU A 405 -12.94 27.24 -22.08
N SER A 406 -13.14 28.09 -21.08
CA SER A 406 -14.40 28.25 -20.39
C SER A 406 -14.59 29.70 -19.88
N ASP A 407 -15.81 30.20 -19.93
CA ASP A 407 -16.30 31.41 -19.25
C ASP A 407 -16.87 31.12 -17.84
N ASP A 408 -16.77 29.86 -17.38
CA ASP A 408 -17.26 29.39 -16.08
C ASP A 408 -16.15 28.64 -15.31
N PRO A 409 -15.60 29.23 -14.24
CA PRO A 409 -14.58 28.56 -13.41
C PRO A 409 -15.05 27.28 -12.72
N ASP A 410 -16.36 27.11 -12.50
CA ASP A 410 -16.93 25.91 -11.91
C ASP A 410 -17.18 24.80 -12.95
N ASP A 411 -17.14 25.14 -14.24
CA ASP A 411 -17.15 24.21 -15.37
C ASP A 411 -15.97 24.50 -16.34
N PRO A 412 -14.73 24.13 -15.98
CA PRO A 412 -13.53 24.56 -16.71
C PRO A 412 -13.28 23.83 -18.04
N LEU A 413 -14.21 22.96 -18.47
CA LEU A 413 -14.06 22.09 -19.65
C LEU A 413 -15.11 22.34 -20.75
N LYS A 414 -15.78 23.52 -20.74
CA LYS A 414 -16.90 23.86 -21.64
C LYS A 414 -16.61 23.71 -23.13
N TRP A 415 -15.49 24.25 -23.60
CA TRP A 415 -15.11 24.21 -25.00
C TRP A 415 -13.73 23.61 -25.17
N GLN A 416 -13.59 22.61 -26.04
CA GLN A 416 -12.33 21.90 -26.27
C GLN A 416 -11.74 22.30 -27.62
N PHE A 417 -10.46 22.65 -27.65
CA PHE A 417 -9.73 22.85 -28.89
C PHE A 417 -9.74 21.58 -29.75
N PRO A 418 -10.00 21.69 -31.07
CA PRO A 418 -9.90 20.56 -31.98
C PRO A 418 -8.45 20.07 -32.10
N ASN A 419 -8.29 18.84 -32.56
CA ASN A 419 -6.96 18.31 -32.85
C ASN A 419 -6.31 19.06 -34.02
N GLY A 420 -5.00 19.27 -33.95
CA GLY A 420 -4.21 19.90 -35.01
C GLY A 420 -4.02 21.40 -34.87
N ILE A 421 -4.52 22.02 -33.79
CA ILE A 421 -4.25 23.44 -33.51
C ILE A 421 -2.83 23.58 -32.97
N THR A 422 -1.98 24.27 -33.73
CA THR A 422 -0.61 24.58 -33.30
C THR A 422 -0.41 26.08 -33.26
N LEU A 423 0.08 26.59 -32.12
CA LEU A 423 0.43 27.98 -31.93
C LEU A 423 1.95 28.16 -32.04
N ALA A 424 2.41 28.91 -33.02
CA ALA A 424 3.84 29.12 -33.25
C ALA A 424 4.53 29.82 -32.06
N ALA A 425 5.86 29.75 -32.02
CA ALA A 425 6.69 30.44 -31.03
C ALA A 425 6.41 31.94 -31.03
N HIS A 426 6.32 32.56 -29.84
CA HIS A 426 6.06 34.01 -29.66
C HIS A 426 4.87 34.55 -30.45
N SER A 427 3.87 33.71 -30.71
CA SER A 427 2.71 34.03 -31.55
C SER A 427 1.41 34.03 -30.76
N HIS A 428 0.38 34.62 -31.38
CA HIS A 428 -0.94 34.83 -30.81
C HIS A 428 -2.01 34.04 -31.57
N LEU A 429 -3.04 33.57 -30.86
CA LEU A 429 -4.20 32.90 -31.43
C LEU A 429 -5.47 33.59 -30.94
N VAL A 430 -6.27 34.12 -31.87
CA VAL A 430 -7.60 34.65 -31.56
C VAL A 430 -8.65 33.56 -31.72
N VAL A 431 -9.51 33.42 -30.72
CA VAL A 431 -10.68 32.54 -30.71
C VAL A 431 -11.93 33.40 -30.43
N TYR A 432 -12.90 33.35 -31.32
CA TYR A 432 -14.16 34.08 -31.16
C TYR A 432 -15.04 33.42 -30.09
N ALA A 433 -15.50 34.19 -29.11
CA ALA A 433 -16.46 33.77 -28.10
C ALA A 433 -17.89 34.12 -28.54
N SER A 434 -18.41 33.37 -29.51
CA SER A 434 -19.66 33.71 -30.24
C SER A 434 -20.82 32.73 -30.01
N GLY A 435 -20.57 31.60 -29.34
CA GLY A 435 -21.55 30.53 -29.25
C GLY A 435 -21.75 29.71 -30.53
N LYS A 436 -21.08 30.05 -31.65
CA LYS A 436 -21.23 29.36 -32.95
C LYS A 436 -20.61 27.94 -32.97
N ASP A 437 -19.75 27.60 -32.00
CA ASP A 437 -19.10 26.29 -31.82
C ASP A 437 -18.38 25.73 -33.07
N ARG A 438 -17.66 26.60 -33.79
CA ARG A 438 -16.89 26.23 -35.00
C ARG A 438 -15.49 25.77 -34.61
N ARG A 439 -15.14 24.54 -35.00
CA ARG A 439 -13.90 23.85 -34.61
C ARG A 439 -13.07 23.35 -35.79
N ASN A 440 -13.22 23.94 -36.97
CA ASN A 440 -12.38 23.58 -38.11
C ASN A 440 -10.97 24.17 -37.91
N PRO A 441 -9.90 23.35 -37.81
CA PRO A 441 -8.55 23.86 -37.60
C PRO A 441 -8.02 24.73 -38.76
N ASP A 442 -8.62 24.62 -39.94
CA ASP A 442 -8.25 25.41 -41.12
C ASP A 442 -9.07 26.72 -41.26
N ALA A 443 -9.88 27.09 -40.25
CA ALA A 443 -10.72 28.29 -40.25
C ALA A 443 -10.67 29.01 -38.89
N TRP A 444 -11.38 30.14 -38.78
CA TRP A 444 -11.52 30.84 -37.50
C TRP A 444 -12.29 29.98 -36.49
N LEU A 445 -11.79 29.98 -35.25
CA LEU A 445 -12.34 29.16 -34.17
C LEU A 445 -13.40 29.94 -33.41
N HIS A 446 -14.51 29.28 -33.11
CA HIS A 446 -15.60 29.84 -32.34
C HIS A 446 -15.94 28.94 -31.17
N THR A 447 -15.96 29.49 -29.96
CA THR A 447 -16.39 28.73 -28.77
C THR A 447 -17.89 28.45 -28.80
N ASN A 448 -18.36 27.55 -27.92
CA ASN A 448 -19.78 27.27 -27.69
C ASN A 448 -20.41 28.22 -26.65
N PHE A 449 -19.73 29.30 -26.30
CA PHE A 449 -20.19 30.32 -25.36
C PHE A 449 -19.87 31.73 -25.88
N SER A 450 -20.43 32.74 -25.22
CA SER A 450 -20.09 34.16 -25.42
C SER A 450 -19.74 34.81 -24.10
N ILE A 451 -19.11 35.99 -24.11
CA ILE A 451 -18.63 36.64 -22.89
C ILE A 451 -19.66 37.65 -22.42
N SER A 452 -20.00 37.62 -21.13
CA SER A 452 -20.87 38.66 -20.55
C SER A 452 -20.14 40.01 -20.49
N GLN A 453 -20.84 41.05 -20.94
CA GLN A 453 -20.39 42.44 -20.83
C GLN A 453 -20.15 42.89 -19.38
N SER A 454 -20.77 42.23 -18.38
CA SER A 454 -20.56 42.53 -16.95
C SER A 454 -19.18 42.09 -16.41
N GLY A 455 -18.37 41.41 -17.23
CA GLY A 455 -17.11 40.79 -16.83
C GLY A 455 -17.32 39.37 -16.33
N GLN A 456 -16.75 38.41 -17.06
CA GLN A 456 -16.66 37.00 -16.67
C GLN A 456 -15.20 36.56 -16.68
N SER A 457 -14.89 35.61 -15.80
CA SER A 457 -13.57 34.99 -15.75
C SER A 457 -13.44 34.01 -16.91
N ILE A 458 -12.33 34.08 -17.64
CA ILE A 458 -11.98 33.09 -18.66
C ILE A 458 -10.95 32.14 -18.07
N VAL A 459 -11.17 30.84 -18.24
CA VAL A 459 -10.31 29.76 -17.75
C VAL A 459 -9.73 29.01 -18.94
N LEU A 460 -8.43 28.74 -18.87
CA LEU A 460 -7.69 27.90 -19.81
C LEU A 460 -7.22 26.63 -19.07
N THR A 461 -7.60 25.46 -19.56
CA THR A 461 -7.28 24.16 -18.95
C THR A 461 -6.49 23.28 -19.92
N HIS A 462 -5.48 22.57 -19.40
CA HIS A 462 -4.63 21.66 -20.16
C HIS A 462 -5.42 20.46 -20.70
N ALA A 463 -4.86 19.77 -21.69
CA ALA A 463 -5.44 18.55 -22.28
C ALA A 463 -5.62 17.39 -21.28
N ASP A 464 -4.94 17.41 -20.13
CA ASP A 464 -5.11 16.44 -19.04
C ASP A 464 -6.42 16.61 -18.25
N ARG A 465 -7.20 17.67 -18.54
CA ARG A 465 -8.52 17.97 -17.96
C ARG A 465 -8.52 18.32 -16.47
N VAL A 466 -7.34 18.46 -15.86
CA VAL A 466 -7.17 18.72 -14.42
C VAL A 466 -6.36 19.99 -14.19
N THR A 467 -5.33 20.20 -15.00
CA THR A 467 -4.37 21.29 -14.84
C THR A 467 -4.94 22.58 -15.40
N ARG A 468 -5.25 23.54 -14.53
CA ARG A 468 -5.58 24.91 -14.95
C ARG A 468 -4.29 25.64 -15.33
N ILE A 469 -4.22 26.09 -16.59
CA ILE A 469 -3.06 26.78 -17.16
C ILE A 469 -3.14 28.27 -16.86
N ASP A 470 -4.25 28.95 -17.16
CA ASP A 470 -4.44 30.38 -16.87
C ASP A 470 -5.89 30.69 -16.47
N GLN A 471 -6.08 31.83 -15.80
CA GLN A 471 -7.41 32.35 -15.47
C GLN A 471 -7.39 33.88 -15.35
N THR A 472 -8.36 34.54 -15.99
CA THR A 472 -8.53 36.00 -15.88
C THR A 472 -9.45 36.39 -14.73
N LEU A 473 -9.28 37.60 -14.21
CA LEU A 473 -10.26 38.20 -13.29
C LEU A 473 -11.53 38.60 -14.06
N PRO A 474 -12.72 38.49 -13.45
CA PRO A 474 -13.93 39.07 -14.03
C PRO A 474 -13.83 40.60 -13.98
N VAL A 475 -13.62 41.22 -15.13
CA VAL A 475 -13.47 42.67 -15.27
C VAL A 475 -14.48 43.17 -16.30
N PHE A 476 -15.13 44.30 -16.01
CA PHE A 476 -15.98 44.98 -16.97
C PHE A 476 -15.13 45.54 -18.12
N ILE A 477 -15.45 45.17 -19.36
CA ILE A 477 -14.74 45.68 -20.54
C ILE A 477 -15.72 46.55 -21.32
N PRO A 478 -15.46 47.86 -21.46
CA PRO A 478 -16.32 48.74 -22.25
C PRO A 478 -16.41 48.31 -23.71
N ARG A 479 -17.52 48.69 -24.36
CA ARG A 479 -17.73 48.41 -25.78
C ARG A 479 -16.59 48.98 -26.63
N ASN A 480 -16.06 48.17 -27.55
CA ASN A 480 -14.93 48.47 -28.43
C ASN A 480 -13.59 48.74 -27.71
N MET A 481 -13.48 48.32 -26.46
CA MET A 481 -12.20 48.20 -25.75
C MET A 481 -11.88 46.73 -25.52
N SER A 482 -10.61 46.42 -25.36
CA SER A 482 -10.15 45.13 -24.87
C SER A 482 -9.41 45.32 -23.55
N TYR A 483 -9.26 44.22 -22.81
CA TYR A 483 -8.48 44.14 -21.60
C TYR A 483 -7.44 43.04 -21.78
N GLY A 484 -6.16 43.37 -21.67
CA GLY A 484 -5.08 42.43 -21.95
C GLY A 484 -3.80 42.71 -21.18
N ARG A 485 -2.88 41.76 -21.23
CA ARG A 485 -1.57 41.81 -20.56
C ARG A 485 -0.65 42.78 -21.27
N TRP A 486 0.06 43.62 -20.53
CA TRP A 486 1.02 44.58 -21.09
C TRP A 486 2.33 44.60 -20.28
N PRO A 487 3.45 44.09 -20.83
CA PRO A 487 3.62 43.41 -22.13
C PRO A 487 2.94 42.03 -22.21
N ASP A 488 2.99 41.38 -23.37
CA ASP A 488 2.47 40.02 -23.60
C ASP A 488 2.92 39.04 -22.51
N GLY A 489 2.00 38.22 -22.01
CA GLY A 489 2.30 37.23 -20.96
C GLY A 489 2.70 37.81 -19.59
N SER A 490 2.66 39.13 -19.40
CA SER A 490 2.97 39.75 -18.10
C SER A 490 1.82 39.60 -17.09
N SER A 491 2.11 39.84 -15.81
CA SER A 491 1.07 39.91 -14.77
C SER A 491 0.31 41.24 -14.74
N THR A 492 0.75 42.24 -15.52
CA THR A 492 0.13 43.56 -15.58
C THR A 492 -0.95 43.57 -16.67
N TRP A 493 -2.14 44.04 -16.33
CA TRP A 493 -3.26 44.16 -17.27
C TRP A 493 -3.61 45.63 -17.51
N ALA A 494 -4.01 45.95 -18.73
CA ALA A 494 -4.40 47.28 -19.16
C ALA A 494 -5.54 47.25 -20.16
N TYR A 495 -6.21 48.38 -20.34
CA TYR A 495 -7.19 48.56 -21.41
C TYR A 495 -6.51 49.02 -22.70
N PHE A 496 -7.01 48.51 -23.83
CA PHE A 496 -6.65 48.97 -25.16
C PHE A 496 -7.90 49.45 -25.90
N GLU A 497 -7.75 50.49 -26.72
CA GLU A 497 -8.82 51.06 -27.52
C GLU A 497 -8.33 51.58 -28.87
N GLY A 498 -9.26 51.75 -29.81
CA GLY A 498 -9.00 52.35 -31.11
C GLY A 498 -7.91 51.63 -31.89
N VAL A 499 -6.86 52.37 -32.27
CA VAL A 499 -5.73 51.83 -33.07
C VAL A 499 -4.74 51.01 -32.26
N HIS A 500 -4.94 50.90 -30.94
CA HIS A 500 -4.07 50.16 -30.02
C HIS A 500 -4.63 48.79 -29.63
N LEU A 501 -5.80 48.41 -30.16
CA LEU A 501 -6.30 47.04 -30.09
C LEU A 501 -5.38 46.10 -30.89
N THR A 502 -5.11 44.91 -30.36
CA THR A 502 -4.05 44.03 -30.86
C THR A 502 -4.49 42.61 -31.22
N PRO A 503 -5.70 42.36 -31.77
CA PRO A 503 -6.12 41.00 -32.09
C PRO A 503 -5.17 40.33 -33.10
N GLY A 504 -4.55 39.24 -32.67
CA GLY A 504 -3.57 38.45 -33.43
C GLY A 504 -2.17 39.07 -33.47
N ALA A 505 -1.87 40.03 -32.60
CA ALA A 505 -0.62 40.79 -32.59
C ALA A 505 -0.10 41.05 -31.17
N THR A 506 1.15 41.49 -31.07
CA THR A 506 1.80 41.77 -29.77
C THR A 506 1.25 43.02 -29.08
N ASN A 507 1.00 42.91 -27.77
CA ASN A 507 0.60 44.04 -26.92
C ASN A 507 1.80 44.97 -26.61
N ASN A 508 3.03 44.52 -26.87
CA ASN A 508 4.25 45.21 -26.42
C ASN A 508 4.44 46.62 -27.00
N ALA A 509 3.85 46.88 -28.17
CA ALA A 509 3.89 48.18 -28.85
C ALA A 509 2.61 49.01 -28.65
N ALA A 510 1.59 48.45 -27.98
CA ALA A 510 0.32 49.13 -27.76
C ALA A 510 0.45 50.21 -26.67
N GLN A 511 -0.35 51.27 -26.82
CA GLN A 511 -0.53 52.27 -25.77
C GLN A 511 -1.66 51.79 -24.85
N THR A 512 -1.42 51.86 -23.54
CA THR A 512 -2.39 51.48 -22.51
C THR A 512 -3.25 52.65 -22.08
N PHE A 513 -4.48 52.35 -21.68
CA PHE A 513 -5.45 53.33 -21.18
C PHE A 513 -5.93 52.95 -19.77
N ASP A 514 -6.27 53.96 -18.98
CA ASP A 514 -6.93 53.77 -17.70
C ASP A 514 -8.39 53.31 -17.92
N PRO A 515 -8.98 52.56 -16.97
CA PRO A 515 -10.41 52.31 -17.00
C PRO A 515 -11.18 53.65 -17.06
N PRO A 516 -12.22 53.79 -17.91
CA PRO A 516 -13.05 54.99 -17.90
C PRO A 516 -13.53 55.38 -16.50
N ASP A 517 -13.51 56.69 -16.21
CA ASP A 517 -13.85 57.30 -14.89
C ASP A 517 -15.26 56.97 -14.34
N TRP A 518 -16.12 56.31 -15.14
CA TRP A 518 -17.49 55.95 -14.79
C TRP A 518 -17.67 54.45 -14.47
N MET A 519 -16.59 53.66 -14.55
CA MET A 519 -16.46 52.41 -13.81
C MET A 519 -16.26 52.69 -12.32
#